data_AF-A0A7D4KRI8-F1
#
_entry.id   AF-A0A7D4KRI8-F1
#
_cell.length_a   1.000
_cell.length_b   1.000
_cell.length_c   1.000
_cell.angle_alpha   90.00
_cell.angle_beta   90.00
_cell.angle_gamma   90.00
#
_symmetry.space_group_name_H-M   'P 1'
#
loop_
_entity.id
_entity.type
_entity.pdbx_description
1 polymer ?
#
loop_
_entity_poly.entity_id
_entity_poly.type
_entity_poly.pdbx_seq_one_letter_code
_entity_poly.pdbx_strand_id
1 'polypeptide(L)'
;MLLICAFIFKNLVSTINDIGSHSFYNQVIAPNLGNTSLIPPYIPQLEELKKESHGLNDLHIHLNGTVETDTLWLDFLHYPDSFYREMLESSNGNELAKEQYEQFDNWTKPRRLKTLIEKAIELRKKLFSKVNKVVQLRESFTRQSEACLYIAVLHYLSMNPENKQGAAYFHHYLLILGLVNQMSVQQPQCFGFDQFQQYTSNGLREYSEQEYIERFFQLAGNQCDNIKNLEGRFSPKDSIEKNNQLIDKIRRGWLHLNNRQDCDKSNIRLTAHFIKRADKGKDDIRFKALRLKNRKICEALISLRNSGSKNGRAIVGIDAAASEFDTPPEVFAPVFKRLRENGFQYFTFHAGEDFYHLLGGLRAIYEAITFLDLQRGDRIGHATAAGVDPGIWEHNVGCEVVVPIGAYMDDLLFVYYLISNNECKALESLMPRLYMRITELSREIFPNDEFQVYDLIYSWKKRQEDILELADSGELNNIKALKRYHQKEYVENYKKEIKVKIFEILDKNALREVQLAILKIMHHKEIAIETLPTSNIFIGYHNSFNTYHLVNWIRWEKEGKPIPPIVLGTDDAGIFATNIYNEYCHIYTLLVYEYDFCINEAFEIIRKINRDANYYTFNNDSLYAANK
;
A
#
# COMPACT_ATOMS: atom_id res chain seq x y z
N MET A 1 -13.85 -16.16 7.79
CA MET A 1 -14.66 -17.38 7.54
C MET A 1 -15.72 -17.73 8.60
N LEU A 2 -15.41 -17.77 9.90
CA LEU A 2 -16.31 -18.29 10.95
C LEU A 2 -17.71 -17.65 10.97
N LEU A 3 -17.79 -16.33 10.81
CA LEU A 3 -19.07 -15.60 10.84
C LEU A 3 -20.00 -16.01 9.68
N ILE A 4 -19.44 -16.24 8.49
CA ILE A 4 -20.18 -16.78 7.32
C ILE A 4 -20.73 -18.16 7.66
N CYS A 5 -19.89 -19.03 8.24
CA CYS A 5 -20.29 -20.37 8.64
C CYS A 5 -21.40 -20.35 9.69
N ALA A 6 -21.32 -19.44 10.67
CA ALA A 6 -22.36 -19.28 11.68
C ALA A 6 -23.68 -18.79 11.09
N PHE A 7 -23.63 -17.87 10.12
CA PHE A 7 -24.82 -17.42 9.39
C PHE A 7 -25.46 -18.56 8.59
N ILE A 8 -24.66 -19.32 7.83
CA ILE A 8 -25.13 -20.48 7.07
C ILE A 8 -25.76 -21.52 8.00
N PHE A 9 -25.07 -21.87 9.09
CA PHE A 9 -25.57 -22.79 10.11
C PHE A 9 -26.95 -22.34 10.64
N LYS A 10 -27.08 -21.07 11.01
CA LYS A 10 -28.31 -20.57 11.65
C LYS A 10 -29.50 -20.47 10.69
N ASN A 11 -29.26 -20.17 9.41
CA ASN A 11 -30.33 -19.79 8.48
C ASN A 11 -30.57 -20.78 7.34
N LEU A 12 -29.58 -21.59 6.96
CA LEU A 12 -29.62 -22.41 5.75
C LEU A 12 -29.47 -23.92 6.01
N VAL A 13 -29.01 -24.31 7.21
CA VAL A 13 -28.89 -25.73 7.57
C VAL A 13 -30.17 -26.17 8.28
N SER A 14 -30.89 -27.12 7.67
CA SER A 14 -32.09 -27.71 8.26
C SER A 14 -31.77 -28.98 9.05
N THR A 15 -30.87 -29.81 8.51
CA THR A 15 -30.39 -31.02 9.18
C THR A 15 -28.88 -31.18 9.04
N ILE A 16 -28.24 -31.89 9.98
CA ILE A 16 -26.78 -32.10 9.95
C ILE A 16 -26.31 -32.87 8.70
N ASN A 17 -27.16 -33.72 8.13
CA ASN A 17 -26.85 -34.52 6.94
C ASN A 17 -26.73 -33.66 5.68
N ASP A 18 -27.39 -32.50 5.65
CA ASP A 18 -27.32 -31.58 4.51
C ASP A 18 -25.87 -31.16 4.26
N ILE A 19 -25.08 -30.96 5.33
CA ILE A 19 -23.70 -30.48 5.29
C ILE A 19 -22.78 -31.42 4.50
N GLY A 20 -23.01 -32.74 4.56
CA GLY A 20 -22.23 -33.74 3.83
C GLY A 20 -22.68 -33.93 2.37
N SER A 21 -23.78 -33.29 1.95
CA SER A 21 -24.35 -33.48 0.62
C SER A 21 -23.64 -32.66 -0.45
N HIS A 22 -23.57 -33.21 -1.68
CA HIS A 22 -23.05 -32.49 -2.84
C HIS A 22 -23.92 -31.27 -3.20
N SER A 23 -25.24 -31.35 -2.95
CA SER A 23 -26.17 -30.25 -3.22
C SER A 23 -25.84 -29.04 -2.35
N PHE A 24 -25.73 -29.24 -1.03
CA PHE A 24 -25.39 -28.17 -0.09
C PHE A 24 -24.02 -27.59 -0.39
N TYR A 25 -23.03 -28.44 -0.68
CA TYR A 25 -21.70 -27.99 -1.07
C TYR A 25 -21.74 -27.05 -2.29
N ASN A 26 -22.40 -27.47 -3.38
CA ASN A 26 -22.42 -26.71 -4.63
C ASN A 26 -23.30 -25.46 -4.58
N GLN A 27 -24.38 -25.48 -3.80
CA GLN A 27 -25.34 -24.36 -3.74
C GLN A 27 -25.01 -23.35 -2.64
N VAL A 28 -24.34 -23.76 -1.56
CA VAL A 28 -24.12 -22.92 -0.37
C VAL A 28 -22.64 -22.68 -0.11
N ILE A 29 -21.82 -23.74 -0.04
CA ILE A 29 -20.41 -23.58 0.37
C ILE A 29 -19.54 -23.01 -0.74
N ALA A 30 -19.52 -23.66 -1.91
CA ALA A 30 -18.65 -23.27 -3.01
C ALA A 30 -18.89 -21.82 -3.49
N PRO A 31 -20.13 -21.31 -3.60
CA PRO A 31 -20.38 -19.93 -4.04
C PRO A 31 -20.01 -18.86 -3.01
N ASN A 32 -19.96 -19.19 -1.71
CA ASN A 32 -19.75 -18.20 -0.64
C ASN A 32 -18.37 -18.26 0.01
N LEU A 33 -17.66 -19.39 -0.12
CA LEU A 33 -16.37 -19.65 0.54
C LEU A 33 -15.41 -20.37 -0.42
N GLY A 34 -15.58 -20.12 -1.72
CA GLY A 34 -14.77 -20.72 -2.77
C GLY A 34 -13.34 -20.19 -2.77
N ASN A 35 -13.20 -18.88 -2.87
CA ASN A 35 -11.94 -18.18 -3.15
C ASN A 35 -11.58 -17.13 -2.10
N THR A 36 -12.57 -16.56 -1.42
CA THR A 36 -12.39 -15.52 -0.40
C THR A 36 -13.40 -15.72 0.74
N SER A 37 -13.02 -15.26 1.94
CA SER A 37 -13.90 -15.13 3.09
C SER A 37 -14.25 -13.67 3.42
N LEU A 38 -13.84 -12.71 2.58
CA LEU A 38 -14.18 -11.31 2.73
C LEU A 38 -15.67 -11.11 2.37
N ILE A 39 -16.37 -10.35 3.21
CA ILE A 39 -17.80 -10.07 3.04
C ILE A 39 -17.96 -8.59 2.75
N PRO A 40 -18.32 -8.19 1.52
CA PRO A 40 -18.80 -6.84 1.27
C PRO A 40 -20.26 -6.67 1.69
N PRO A 41 -20.70 -5.43 1.99
CA PRO A 41 -22.12 -5.10 2.00
C PRO A 41 -22.71 -5.24 0.58
N TYR A 42 -23.99 -5.63 0.48
CA TYR A 42 -24.69 -5.63 -0.80
C TYR A 42 -25.15 -4.21 -1.17
N ILE A 43 -24.56 -3.64 -2.22
CA ILE A 43 -24.90 -2.29 -2.72
C ILE A 43 -25.34 -2.42 -4.20
N PRO A 44 -26.65 -2.30 -4.51
CA PRO A 44 -27.18 -2.52 -5.86
C PRO A 44 -26.48 -1.70 -6.95
N GLN A 45 -26.17 -0.44 -6.64
CA GLN A 45 -25.50 0.50 -7.56
C GLN A 45 -24.08 0.02 -7.91
N LEU A 46 -23.36 -0.57 -6.95
CA LEU A 46 -22.01 -1.10 -7.20
C LEU A 46 -22.05 -2.42 -7.98
N GLU A 47 -23.05 -3.27 -7.74
CA GLU A 47 -23.27 -4.46 -8.57
C GLU A 47 -23.59 -4.10 -10.03
N GLU A 48 -24.41 -3.07 -10.25
CA GLU A 48 -24.69 -2.54 -11.58
C GLU A 48 -23.41 -2.00 -12.23
N LEU A 49 -22.64 -1.16 -11.53
CA LEU A 49 -21.38 -0.62 -12.04
C LEU A 49 -20.35 -1.71 -12.37
N LYS A 50 -20.21 -2.72 -11.49
CA LYS A 50 -19.32 -3.87 -11.71
C LYS A 50 -19.74 -4.62 -12.97
N LYS A 51 -21.04 -4.86 -13.16
CA LYS A 51 -21.57 -5.52 -14.35
C LYS A 51 -21.36 -4.71 -15.62
N GLU A 52 -21.66 -3.41 -15.61
CA GLU A 52 -21.46 -2.50 -16.75
C GLU A 52 -19.98 -2.34 -17.13
N SER A 53 -19.10 -2.34 -16.13
CA SER A 53 -17.67 -2.14 -16.32
C SER A 53 -16.91 -3.43 -16.63
N HIS A 54 -17.58 -4.59 -16.49
CA HIS A 54 -16.97 -5.92 -16.55
C HIS A 54 -15.88 -6.12 -15.49
N GLY A 55 -16.20 -5.75 -14.25
CA GLY A 55 -15.30 -5.68 -13.10
C GLY A 55 -14.79 -4.26 -12.82
N LEU A 56 -14.02 -4.10 -11.74
CA LEU A 56 -13.46 -2.82 -11.28
C LEU A 56 -11.96 -2.74 -11.57
N ASN A 57 -11.44 -1.51 -11.61
CA ASN A 57 -10.02 -1.25 -11.81
C ASN A 57 -9.30 -1.11 -10.47
N ASP A 58 -8.21 -1.86 -10.31
CA ASP A 58 -7.29 -1.77 -9.18
C ASP A 58 -5.93 -1.31 -9.71
N LEU A 59 -5.63 -0.01 -9.56
CA LEU A 59 -4.43 0.60 -10.16
C LEU A 59 -3.23 0.67 -9.21
N HIS A 60 -3.40 0.16 -7.98
CA HIS A 60 -2.36 0.18 -6.96
C HIS A 60 -2.56 -1.02 -6.04
N ILE A 61 -1.88 -2.12 -6.35
CA ILE A 61 -1.80 -3.30 -5.49
C ILE A 61 -0.38 -3.83 -5.44
N HIS A 62 0.12 -4.07 -4.23
CA HIS A 62 1.38 -4.75 -4.02
C HIS A 62 1.16 -6.26 -4.15
N LEU A 63 1.98 -6.93 -4.97
CA LEU A 63 1.88 -8.37 -5.17
C LEU A 63 2.65 -9.18 -4.10
N ASN A 64 2.84 -8.61 -2.93
CA ASN A 64 3.17 -9.31 -1.68
C ASN A 64 2.07 -8.87 -0.70
N GLY A 65 1.87 -9.57 0.41
CA GLY A 65 0.89 -9.15 1.41
C GLY A 65 -0.58 -9.27 0.95
N THR A 66 -0.89 -10.17 0.01
CA THR A 66 -2.23 -10.29 -0.60
C THR A 66 -3.03 -11.49 -0.10
N VAL A 67 -2.42 -12.52 0.49
CA VAL A 67 -3.15 -13.73 0.92
C VAL A 67 -4.08 -13.42 2.11
N GLU A 68 -5.25 -14.02 2.20
CA GLU A 68 -6.11 -13.90 3.38
C GLU A 68 -5.63 -14.76 4.55
N THR A 69 -5.91 -14.33 5.78
CA THR A 69 -5.65 -15.12 7.00
C THR A 69 -6.26 -16.52 6.92
N ASP A 70 -7.46 -16.68 6.36
CA ASP A 70 -8.12 -17.98 6.29
C ASP A 70 -7.34 -18.97 5.42
N THR A 71 -6.66 -18.50 4.37
CA THR A 71 -5.77 -19.33 3.54
C THR A 71 -4.45 -19.61 4.28
N LEU A 72 -3.84 -18.58 4.87
CA LEU A 72 -2.63 -18.75 5.70
C LEU A 72 -2.84 -19.80 6.78
N TRP A 73 -3.97 -19.74 7.47
CA TRP A 73 -4.29 -20.63 8.57
C TRP A 73 -4.31 -22.09 8.12
N LEU A 74 -4.87 -22.38 6.95
CA LEU A 74 -4.90 -23.72 6.39
C LEU A 74 -3.50 -24.22 6.04
N ASP A 75 -2.66 -23.36 5.47
CA ASP A 75 -1.26 -23.68 5.21
C ASP A 75 -0.47 -23.91 6.49
N PHE A 76 -0.74 -23.16 7.57
CA PHE A 76 -0.07 -23.35 8.87
C PHE A 76 -0.41 -24.70 9.47
N LEU A 77 -1.67 -25.12 9.36
CA LEU A 77 -2.11 -26.42 9.84
C LEU A 77 -1.56 -27.58 8.99
N HIS A 78 -1.37 -27.36 7.70
CA HIS A 78 -0.88 -28.40 6.79
C HIS A 78 0.66 -28.50 6.78
N TYR A 79 1.36 -27.37 6.87
CA TYR A 79 2.82 -27.24 6.74
C TYR A 79 3.45 -26.39 7.87
N PRO A 80 3.27 -26.75 9.15
CA PRO A 80 3.70 -25.94 10.29
C PRO A 80 5.23 -25.71 10.35
N ASP A 81 6.02 -26.64 9.84
CA ASP A 81 7.49 -26.53 9.83
C ASP A 81 8.00 -25.48 8.85
N SER A 82 7.33 -25.31 7.70
CA SER A 82 7.70 -24.27 6.72
C SER A 82 7.55 -22.90 7.33
N PHE A 83 6.37 -22.63 7.90
CA PHE A 83 6.06 -21.40 8.61
C PHE A 83 7.05 -21.08 9.75
N TYR A 84 7.34 -22.08 10.60
CA TYR A 84 8.28 -21.90 11.70
C TYR A 84 9.67 -21.47 11.20
N ARG A 85 10.14 -22.03 10.09
CA ARG A 85 11.41 -21.64 9.47
C ARG A 85 11.35 -20.23 8.92
N GLU A 86 10.30 -19.85 8.18
CA GLU A 86 10.15 -18.48 7.68
C GLU A 86 10.18 -17.46 8.83
N MET A 87 9.47 -17.72 9.93
CA MET A 87 9.51 -16.82 11.09
C MET A 87 10.90 -16.67 11.72
N LEU A 88 11.67 -17.77 11.78
CA LEU A 88 13.05 -17.74 12.30
C LEU A 88 13.97 -16.95 11.37
N GLU A 89 13.83 -17.13 10.07
CA GLU A 89 14.59 -16.40 9.07
C GLU A 89 14.24 -14.91 9.11
N SER A 90 12.94 -14.58 9.16
CA SER A 90 12.46 -13.20 9.23
C SER A 90 12.85 -12.48 10.50
N SER A 91 12.98 -13.15 11.65
CA SER A 91 13.43 -12.51 12.90
C SER A 91 14.95 -12.47 13.07
N ASN A 92 15.71 -13.07 12.15
CA ASN A 92 17.17 -13.08 12.23
C ASN A 92 17.75 -11.72 11.82
N GLY A 93 18.02 -10.85 12.79
CA GLY A 93 18.59 -9.53 12.57
C GLY A 93 17.60 -8.47 12.05
N ASN A 94 16.30 -8.76 12.11
CA ASN A 94 15.22 -7.83 11.78
C ASN A 94 14.44 -7.48 13.06
N GLU A 95 14.60 -6.26 13.54
CA GLU A 95 13.93 -5.82 14.78
C GLU A 95 12.41 -5.67 14.60
N LEU A 96 11.93 -5.23 13.43
CA LEU A 96 10.48 -5.08 13.17
C LEU A 96 9.73 -6.41 13.32
N ALA A 97 10.29 -7.50 12.80
CA ALA A 97 9.69 -8.83 12.94
C ALA A 97 9.68 -9.29 14.41
N LYS A 98 10.76 -9.02 15.16
CA LYS A 98 10.84 -9.38 16.59
C LYS A 98 9.85 -8.59 17.43
N GLU A 99 9.74 -7.28 17.20
CA GLU A 99 8.79 -6.40 17.87
C GLU A 99 7.36 -6.92 17.67
N GLN A 100 6.98 -7.25 16.44
CA GLN A 100 5.64 -7.78 16.17
C GLN A 100 5.36 -9.10 16.90
N TYR A 101 6.36 -10.00 16.95
CA TYR A 101 6.22 -11.28 17.66
C TYR A 101 6.11 -11.13 19.18
N GLU A 102 6.42 -9.95 19.72
CA GLU A 102 6.34 -9.63 21.15
C GLU A 102 5.14 -8.72 21.47
N GLN A 103 4.55 -8.09 20.45
CA GLN A 103 3.51 -7.08 20.59
C GLN A 103 2.21 -7.60 21.18
N PHE A 104 1.72 -8.76 20.72
CA PHE A 104 0.38 -9.23 21.06
C PHE A 104 0.36 -10.20 22.23
N ASP A 105 1.27 -11.18 22.26
CA ASP A 105 1.31 -12.19 23.31
C ASP A 105 2.72 -12.79 23.45
N ASN A 106 3.01 -13.39 24.60
CA ASN A 106 4.19 -14.20 24.80
C ASN A 106 4.24 -15.49 23.96
N TRP A 107 3.11 -15.93 23.40
CA TRP A 107 2.97 -17.12 22.56
C TRP A 107 3.17 -16.86 21.06
N THR A 108 3.29 -15.60 20.62
CA THR A 108 3.54 -15.26 19.20
C THR A 108 4.99 -15.42 18.76
N LYS A 109 5.90 -15.74 19.68
CA LYS A 109 7.30 -16.09 19.35
C LYS A 109 7.37 -17.39 18.56
N PRO A 110 8.30 -17.53 17.59
CA PRO A 110 8.29 -18.64 16.62
C PRO A 110 8.12 -20.03 17.23
N ARG A 111 8.92 -20.32 18.28
CA ARG A 111 8.93 -21.65 18.93
C ARG A 111 7.64 -21.96 19.69
N ARG A 112 7.04 -20.96 20.33
CA ARG A 112 5.80 -21.10 21.10
C ARG A 112 4.58 -21.12 20.18
N LEU A 113 4.59 -20.30 19.13
CA LEU A 113 3.53 -20.28 18.13
C LEU A 113 3.47 -21.62 17.40
N LYS A 114 4.61 -22.23 17.08
CA LYS A 114 4.66 -23.60 16.55
C LYS A 114 3.94 -24.60 17.47
N THR A 115 4.19 -24.55 18.78
CA THR A 115 3.49 -25.41 19.74
C THR A 115 1.98 -25.16 19.75
N LEU A 116 1.54 -23.90 19.61
CA LEU A 116 0.12 -23.60 19.46
C LEU A 116 -0.47 -24.15 18.16
N ILE A 117 0.24 -24.03 17.04
CA ILE A 117 -0.21 -24.58 15.75
C ILE A 117 -0.32 -26.11 15.82
N GLU A 118 0.68 -26.79 16.39
CA GLU A 118 0.62 -28.24 16.65
C GLU A 118 -0.58 -28.61 17.52
N LYS A 119 -0.89 -27.78 18.53
CA LYS A 119 -2.09 -27.94 19.35
C LYS A 119 -3.38 -27.74 18.54
N ALA A 120 -3.42 -26.75 17.65
CA ALA A 120 -4.57 -26.51 16.79
C ALA A 120 -4.82 -27.69 15.83
N ILE A 121 -3.76 -28.31 15.29
CA ILE A 121 -3.86 -29.53 14.47
C ILE A 121 -4.47 -30.68 15.28
N GLU A 122 -4.04 -30.87 16.53
CA GLU A 122 -4.62 -31.89 17.44
C GLU A 122 -6.11 -31.61 17.73
N LEU A 123 -6.46 -30.35 18.01
CA LEU A 123 -7.83 -29.92 18.27
C LEU A 123 -8.72 -30.11 17.05
N ARG A 124 -8.24 -29.74 15.86
CA ARG A 124 -8.94 -29.95 14.59
C ARG A 124 -9.27 -31.43 14.35
N LYS A 125 -8.29 -32.32 14.55
CA LYS A 125 -8.50 -33.79 14.45
C LYS A 125 -9.55 -34.29 15.44
N LYS A 126 -9.54 -33.79 16.68
CA LYS A 126 -10.54 -34.15 17.70
C LYS A 126 -11.94 -33.65 17.35
N LEU A 127 -12.06 -32.43 16.83
CA LEU A 127 -13.32 -31.87 16.35
C LEU A 127 -13.86 -32.68 15.18
N PHE A 128 -13.01 -32.93 14.18
CA PHE A 128 -13.34 -33.74 13.01
C PHE A 128 -13.84 -35.14 13.43
N SER A 129 -13.12 -35.83 14.32
CA SER A 129 -13.51 -37.14 14.84
C SER A 129 -14.86 -37.13 15.57
N LYS A 130 -15.21 -36.03 16.26
CA LYS A 130 -16.53 -35.89 16.92
C LYS A 130 -17.65 -35.71 15.90
N VAL A 131 -17.48 -34.79 14.93
CA VAL A 131 -18.53 -34.52 13.93
C VAL A 131 -18.66 -35.65 12.90
N ASN A 132 -17.57 -36.35 12.56
CA ASN A 132 -17.60 -37.43 11.58
C ASN A 132 -18.42 -38.66 12.02
N LYS A 133 -18.76 -38.75 13.32
CA LYS A 133 -19.69 -39.76 13.85
C LYS A 133 -21.15 -39.48 13.50
N VAL A 134 -21.48 -38.23 13.19
CA VAL A 134 -22.86 -37.78 12.94
C VAL A 134 -23.08 -37.32 11.50
N VAL A 135 -22.04 -36.85 10.81
CA VAL A 135 -22.08 -36.49 9.38
C VAL A 135 -20.74 -36.84 8.74
N GLN A 136 -20.76 -37.55 7.61
CA GLN A 136 -19.53 -37.84 6.89
C GLN A 136 -19.02 -36.57 6.20
N LEU A 137 -17.82 -36.14 6.57
CA LEU A 137 -17.13 -35.00 5.95
C LEU A 137 -15.88 -35.47 5.22
N ARG A 138 -15.50 -34.75 4.17
CA ARG A 138 -14.20 -34.92 3.55
C ARG A 138 -13.17 -34.11 4.33
N GLU A 139 -12.10 -34.75 4.79
CA GLU A 139 -10.98 -34.05 5.41
C GLU A 139 -10.04 -33.49 4.34
N SER A 140 -9.94 -32.17 4.23
CA SER A 140 -8.88 -31.49 3.47
C SER A 140 -8.53 -30.14 4.09
N PHE A 141 -7.41 -29.55 3.68
CA PHE A 141 -6.97 -28.21 4.09
C PHE A 141 -7.39 -27.18 3.04
N THR A 142 -8.70 -27.05 2.82
CA THR A 142 -9.28 -26.08 1.89
C THR A 142 -10.33 -25.25 2.61
N ARG A 143 -10.57 -24.02 2.15
CA ARG A 143 -11.55 -23.11 2.77
C ARG A 143 -12.94 -23.75 2.84
N GLN A 144 -13.36 -24.44 1.78
CA GLN A 144 -14.65 -25.12 1.72
C GLN A 144 -14.73 -26.29 2.72
N SER A 145 -13.68 -27.10 2.85
CA SER A 145 -13.65 -28.22 3.81
C SER A 145 -13.66 -27.71 5.24
N GLU A 146 -12.91 -26.65 5.53
CA GLU A 146 -12.86 -26.04 6.85
C GLU A 146 -14.20 -25.38 7.22
N ALA A 147 -14.85 -24.75 6.25
CA ALA A 147 -16.20 -24.22 6.41
C ALA A 147 -17.22 -25.32 6.76
N CYS A 148 -17.20 -26.45 6.04
CA CYS A 148 -18.05 -27.60 6.38
C CYS A 148 -17.77 -28.11 7.81
N LEU A 149 -16.50 -28.15 8.22
CA LEU A 149 -16.14 -28.51 9.59
C LEU A 149 -16.72 -27.52 10.60
N TYR A 150 -16.59 -26.21 10.39
CA TYR A 150 -17.14 -25.19 11.30
C TYR A 150 -18.66 -25.31 11.43
N ILE A 151 -19.37 -25.43 10.30
CA ILE A 151 -20.83 -25.58 10.29
C ILE A 151 -21.25 -26.86 11.01
N ALA A 152 -20.56 -27.98 10.75
CA ALA A 152 -20.85 -29.25 11.42
C ALA A 152 -20.56 -29.21 12.92
N VAL A 153 -19.49 -28.54 13.35
CA VAL A 153 -19.17 -28.37 14.78
C VAL A 153 -20.24 -27.50 15.45
N LEU A 154 -20.65 -26.39 14.85
CA LEU A 154 -21.71 -25.53 15.38
C LEU A 154 -23.03 -26.30 15.53
N HIS A 155 -23.43 -27.05 14.50
CA HIS A 155 -24.63 -27.88 14.54
C HIS A 155 -24.53 -29.03 15.55
N TYR A 156 -23.37 -29.67 15.65
CA TYR A 156 -23.14 -30.72 16.64
C TYR A 156 -23.27 -30.18 18.07
N LEU A 157 -22.69 -29.01 18.35
CA LEU A 157 -22.75 -28.38 19.67
C LEU A 157 -24.16 -27.88 20.01
N SER A 158 -24.93 -27.37 19.04
CA SER A 158 -26.32 -26.97 19.28
C SER A 158 -27.23 -28.15 19.63
N MET A 159 -26.95 -29.34 19.07
CA MET A 159 -27.65 -30.58 19.41
C MET A 159 -27.13 -31.24 20.71
N ASN A 160 -25.93 -30.87 21.16
CA ASN A 160 -25.27 -31.46 22.33
C ASN A 160 -24.72 -30.36 23.27
N PRO A 161 -25.59 -29.51 23.85
CA PRO A 161 -25.15 -28.36 24.65
C PRO A 161 -24.33 -28.76 25.89
N GLU A 162 -24.54 -29.97 26.42
CA GLU A 162 -23.77 -30.50 27.55
C GLU A 162 -22.34 -30.92 27.19
N ASN A 163 -21.97 -30.93 25.90
CA ASN A 163 -20.64 -31.32 25.44
C ASN A 163 -19.60 -30.20 25.65
N LYS A 164 -19.34 -29.88 26.92
CA LYS A 164 -18.36 -28.85 27.33
C LYS A 164 -16.97 -29.11 26.75
N GLN A 165 -16.60 -30.37 26.58
CA GLN A 165 -15.31 -30.74 25.99
C GLN A 165 -15.21 -30.34 24.51
N GLY A 166 -16.23 -30.62 23.69
CA GLY A 166 -16.26 -30.22 22.29
C GLY A 166 -16.25 -28.70 22.13
N ALA A 167 -17.04 -28.00 22.96
CA ALA A 167 -17.06 -26.54 23.00
C ALA A 167 -15.68 -25.96 23.36
N ALA A 168 -15.01 -26.52 24.38
CA ALA A 168 -13.67 -26.11 24.77
C ALA A 168 -12.63 -26.35 23.67
N TYR A 169 -12.72 -27.46 22.93
CA TYR A 169 -11.84 -27.74 21.81
C TYR A 169 -12.00 -26.72 20.68
N PHE A 170 -13.25 -26.42 20.32
CA PHE A 170 -13.53 -25.46 19.26
C PHE A 170 -13.12 -24.04 19.68
N HIS A 171 -13.45 -23.64 20.90
CA HIS A 171 -13.06 -22.34 21.43
C HIS A 171 -11.54 -22.15 21.43
N HIS A 172 -10.77 -23.13 21.94
CA HIS A 172 -9.32 -23.05 21.96
C HIS A 172 -8.72 -23.02 20.55
N TYR A 173 -9.27 -23.82 19.62
CA TYR A 173 -8.87 -23.76 18.22
C TYR A 173 -9.06 -22.36 17.61
N LEU A 174 -10.19 -21.72 17.89
CA LEU A 174 -10.50 -20.36 17.43
C LEU A 174 -9.63 -19.29 18.11
N LEU A 175 -9.23 -19.47 19.37
CA LEU A 175 -8.29 -18.55 20.04
C LEU A 175 -6.91 -18.56 19.36
N ILE A 176 -6.42 -19.74 18.96
CA ILE A 176 -5.14 -19.86 18.24
C ILE A 176 -5.24 -19.20 16.86
N LEU A 177 -6.33 -19.45 16.11
CA LEU A 177 -6.61 -18.75 14.86
C LEU A 177 -6.69 -17.22 15.06
N GLY A 178 -7.34 -16.76 16.12
CA GLY A 178 -7.44 -15.34 16.46
C GLY A 178 -6.07 -14.69 16.65
N LEU A 179 -5.15 -15.39 17.32
CA LEU A 179 -3.77 -14.93 17.50
C LEU A 179 -3.02 -14.82 16.15
N VAL A 180 -3.15 -15.83 15.28
CA VAL A 180 -2.57 -15.79 13.93
C VAL A 180 -3.16 -14.65 13.11
N ASN A 181 -4.47 -14.40 13.22
CA ASN A 181 -5.13 -13.28 12.54
C ASN A 181 -4.56 -11.93 12.98
N GLN A 182 -4.35 -11.73 14.28
CA GLN A 182 -3.79 -10.48 14.82
C GLN A 182 -2.40 -10.17 14.28
N MET A 183 -1.58 -11.19 14.02
CA MET A 183 -0.25 -11.03 13.42
C MET A 183 -0.29 -10.89 11.89
N SER A 184 -1.35 -11.35 11.23
CA SER A 184 -1.42 -11.42 9.75
C SER A 184 -2.18 -10.25 9.11
N VAL A 185 -3.11 -9.65 9.87
CA VAL A 185 -3.96 -8.54 9.45
C VAL A 185 -3.70 -7.35 10.36
N GLN A 186 -3.51 -6.17 9.78
CA GLN A 186 -3.27 -4.96 10.55
C GLN A 186 -4.48 -4.65 11.44
N GLN A 187 -4.23 -4.57 12.75
CA GLN A 187 -5.30 -4.39 13.72
C GLN A 187 -5.71 -2.91 13.82
N PRO A 188 -6.98 -2.61 14.14
CA PRO A 188 -7.45 -1.23 14.22
C PRO A 188 -6.81 -0.36 15.30
N GLN A 189 -6.05 -0.93 16.24
CA GLN A 189 -5.27 -0.19 17.24
C GLN A 189 -3.81 0.01 16.82
N CYS A 190 -3.40 -0.55 15.68
CA CYS A 190 -2.05 -0.59 15.15
C CYS A 190 -1.96 0.38 13.98
N PHE A 191 -1.49 1.61 14.25
CA PHE A 191 -1.45 2.70 13.26
C PHE A 191 -0.03 3.13 12.91
N GLY A 192 0.12 3.72 11.73
CA GLY A 192 1.36 4.30 11.24
C GLY A 192 2.18 3.34 10.36
N PHE A 193 3.10 3.92 9.58
CA PHE A 193 3.90 3.18 8.62
C PHE A 193 4.80 2.13 9.29
N ASP A 194 5.48 2.47 10.39
CA ASP A 194 6.34 1.52 11.14
C ASP A 194 5.56 0.27 11.56
N GLN A 195 4.32 0.46 12.02
CA GLN A 195 3.45 -0.62 12.43
C GLN A 195 2.99 -1.49 11.24
N PHE A 196 2.72 -0.88 10.09
CA PHE A 196 2.48 -1.60 8.84
C PHE A 196 3.71 -2.41 8.41
N GLN A 197 4.91 -1.84 8.50
CA GLN A 197 6.15 -2.53 8.12
C GLN A 197 6.38 -3.82 8.92
N GLN A 198 5.95 -3.85 10.19
CA GLN A 198 5.98 -5.08 10.99
C GLN A 198 5.22 -6.23 10.31
N TYR A 199 4.02 -5.96 9.75
CA TYR A 199 3.22 -6.97 9.03
C TYR A 199 3.89 -7.42 7.73
N THR A 200 4.55 -6.52 7.01
CA THR A 200 5.28 -6.88 5.78
C THR A 200 6.58 -7.65 6.06
N SER A 201 7.11 -7.56 7.29
CA SER A 201 8.44 -8.08 7.66
C SER A 201 8.40 -9.40 8.44
N ASN A 202 7.22 -9.88 8.81
CA ASN A 202 7.04 -10.96 9.79
C ASN A 202 7.13 -12.38 9.23
N GLY A 203 7.37 -12.55 7.92
CA GLY A 203 7.56 -13.86 7.31
C GLY A 203 6.33 -14.77 7.25
N LEU A 204 5.20 -14.40 7.86
CA LEU A 204 4.04 -15.28 8.01
C LEU A 204 3.40 -15.65 6.65
N ARG A 205 3.65 -14.84 5.62
CA ARG A 205 3.10 -14.99 4.27
C ARG A 205 4.05 -15.61 3.26
N GLU A 206 5.35 -15.70 3.58
CA GLU A 206 6.41 -16.04 2.62
C GLU A 206 6.19 -17.41 1.97
N TYR A 207 5.71 -18.39 2.75
CA TYR A 207 5.39 -19.72 2.24
C TYR A 207 4.14 -19.71 1.33
N SER A 208 3.06 -19.09 1.78
CA SER A 208 1.76 -19.09 1.07
C SER A 208 1.75 -18.21 -0.18
N GLU A 209 2.66 -17.23 -0.27
CA GLU A 209 2.69 -16.24 -1.37
C GLU A 209 3.61 -16.60 -2.54
N GLN A 210 4.29 -17.75 -2.48
CA GLN A 210 5.22 -18.20 -3.52
C GLN A 210 4.56 -18.41 -4.89
N GLU A 211 3.26 -18.73 -4.90
CA GLU A 211 2.45 -18.95 -6.09
C GLU A 211 1.24 -18.01 -6.13
N TYR A 212 0.77 -17.69 -7.34
CA TYR A 212 -0.14 -16.57 -7.58
C TYR A 212 -1.61 -16.96 -7.83
N ILE A 213 -1.90 -18.25 -8.01
CA ILE A 213 -3.22 -18.72 -8.44
C ILE A 213 -4.30 -18.36 -7.40
N GLU A 214 -4.13 -18.84 -6.17
CA GLU A 214 -5.10 -18.59 -5.09
C GLU A 214 -5.22 -17.10 -4.76
N ARG A 215 -4.11 -16.39 -4.85
CA ARG A 215 -4.02 -14.93 -4.62
C ARG A 215 -4.94 -14.16 -5.56
N PHE A 216 -4.89 -14.48 -6.86
CA PHE A 216 -5.75 -13.82 -7.84
C PHE A 216 -7.22 -14.26 -7.75
N PHE A 217 -7.50 -15.53 -7.46
CA PHE A 217 -8.88 -15.96 -7.20
C PHE A 217 -9.50 -15.23 -6.01
N GLN A 218 -8.72 -15.03 -4.95
CA GLN A 218 -9.14 -14.32 -3.77
C GLN A 218 -9.49 -12.86 -4.09
N LEU A 219 -8.58 -12.15 -4.76
CA LEU A 219 -8.77 -10.75 -5.16
C LEU A 219 -9.99 -10.59 -6.09
N ALA A 220 -10.20 -11.54 -7.01
CA ALA A 220 -11.33 -11.54 -7.94
C ALA A 220 -12.68 -11.88 -7.28
N GLY A 221 -12.68 -12.31 -6.02
CA GLY A 221 -13.89 -12.69 -5.29
C GLY A 221 -14.40 -14.09 -5.61
N ASN A 222 -15.45 -14.51 -4.90
CA ASN A 222 -16.02 -15.86 -5.08
C ASN A 222 -16.66 -16.06 -6.47
N GLN A 223 -17.18 -14.99 -7.08
CA GLN A 223 -17.72 -14.99 -8.45
C GLN A 223 -16.66 -14.72 -9.53
N CYS A 224 -15.41 -14.43 -9.13
CA CYS A 224 -14.29 -14.11 -10.03
C CYS A 224 -14.55 -12.90 -10.95
N ASP A 225 -15.43 -11.96 -10.57
CA ASP A 225 -15.89 -10.85 -11.39
C ASP A 225 -15.57 -9.46 -10.79
N ASN A 226 -14.86 -9.40 -9.65
CA ASN A 226 -14.52 -8.12 -9.02
C ASN A 226 -13.53 -7.28 -9.85
N ILE A 227 -12.71 -7.93 -10.69
CA ILE A 227 -11.55 -7.28 -11.32
C ILE A 227 -11.72 -7.23 -12.84
N LYS A 228 -11.57 -6.04 -13.39
CA LYS A 228 -11.39 -5.79 -14.83
C LYS A 228 -9.92 -5.63 -15.18
N ASN A 229 -9.24 -4.70 -14.50
CA ASN A 229 -7.83 -4.42 -14.68
C ASN A 229 -7.14 -4.39 -13.32
N LEU A 230 -5.99 -5.04 -13.23
CA LEU A 230 -5.14 -5.05 -12.04
C LEU A 230 -3.73 -4.62 -12.41
N GLU A 231 -3.23 -3.59 -11.74
CA GLU A 231 -1.84 -3.13 -11.83
C GLU A 231 -1.03 -3.63 -10.64
N GLY A 232 -0.42 -4.81 -10.84
CA GLY A 232 0.35 -5.50 -9.83
C GLY A 232 1.77 -4.94 -9.71
N ARG A 233 2.13 -4.47 -8.51
CA ARG A 233 3.50 -4.05 -8.21
C ARG A 233 4.35 -5.22 -7.76
N PHE A 234 5.52 -5.38 -8.37
CA PHE A 234 6.51 -6.37 -7.97
C PHE A 234 7.87 -5.71 -7.78
N SER A 235 8.67 -6.22 -6.85
CA SER A 235 10.05 -5.74 -6.65
C SER A 235 11.00 -6.38 -7.67
N PRO A 236 11.55 -5.61 -8.63
CA PRO A 236 12.45 -6.14 -9.63
C PRO A 236 13.77 -6.60 -9.01
N LYS A 237 14.36 -7.61 -9.63
CA LYS A 237 15.63 -8.22 -9.26
C LYS A 237 16.76 -7.63 -10.10
N ASP A 238 17.99 -7.89 -9.66
CA ASP A 238 19.22 -7.41 -10.29
C ASP A 238 19.67 -8.20 -11.53
N SER A 239 18.91 -9.23 -11.93
CA SER A 239 19.21 -10.05 -13.11
C SER A 239 17.95 -10.35 -13.92
N ILE A 240 18.13 -10.54 -15.22
CA ILE A 240 17.06 -10.81 -16.19
C ILE A 240 16.38 -12.15 -15.89
N GLU A 241 17.16 -13.17 -15.53
CA GLU A 241 16.70 -14.54 -15.27
C GLU A 241 15.75 -14.56 -14.07
N LYS A 242 16.14 -13.91 -12.97
CA LYS A 242 15.31 -13.81 -11.76
C LYS A 242 14.01 -13.05 -12.04
N ASN A 243 14.07 -11.97 -12.82
CA ASN A 243 12.89 -11.23 -13.23
C ASN A 243 11.95 -12.06 -14.10
N ASN A 244 12.49 -12.80 -15.08
CA ASN A 244 11.69 -13.70 -15.92
C ASN A 244 10.98 -14.77 -15.09
N GLN A 245 11.68 -15.43 -14.16
CA GLN A 245 11.10 -16.45 -13.28
C GLN A 245 9.94 -15.90 -12.45
N LEU A 246 10.11 -14.70 -11.88
CA LEU A 246 9.08 -14.04 -11.08
C LEU A 246 7.87 -13.65 -11.94
N ILE A 247 8.08 -12.99 -13.07
CA ILE A 247 7.01 -12.52 -13.95
C ILE A 247 6.25 -13.71 -14.58
N ASP A 248 6.93 -14.81 -14.91
CA ASP A 248 6.26 -16.01 -15.42
C ASP A 248 5.36 -16.67 -14.36
N LYS A 249 5.74 -16.66 -13.07
CA LYS A 249 4.85 -17.12 -11.98
C LYS A 249 3.59 -16.25 -11.91
N ILE A 250 3.75 -14.93 -11.95
CA ILE A 250 2.64 -13.98 -11.94
C ILE A 250 1.71 -14.23 -13.13
N ARG A 251 2.25 -14.26 -14.36
CA ARG A 251 1.47 -14.46 -15.59
C ARG A 251 0.77 -15.81 -15.64
N ARG A 252 1.40 -16.87 -15.13
CA ARG A 252 0.74 -18.18 -15.00
C ARG A 252 -0.43 -18.12 -14.02
N GLY A 253 -0.24 -17.53 -12.84
CA GLY A 253 -1.34 -17.31 -11.89
C GLY A 253 -2.53 -16.61 -12.53
N TRP A 254 -2.27 -15.52 -13.26
CA TRP A 254 -3.32 -14.76 -13.93
C TRP A 254 -4.03 -15.55 -15.04
N LEU A 255 -3.29 -16.37 -15.78
CA LEU A 255 -3.88 -17.25 -16.80
C LEU A 255 -4.89 -18.22 -16.19
N HIS A 256 -4.63 -18.73 -14.97
CA HIS A 256 -5.59 -19.59 -14.26
C HIS A 256 -6.87 -18.84 -13.88
N LEU A 257 -6.77 -17.57 -13.44
CA LEU A 257 -7.94 -16.72 -13.21
C LEU A 257 -8.76 -16.55 -14.50
N ASN A 258 -8.11 -16.14 -15.59
CA ASN A 258 -8.77 -15.91 -16.88
C ASN A 258 -9.42 -17.15 -17.48
N ASN A 259 -8.96 -18.36 -17.13
CA ASN A 259 -9.58 -19.60 -17.57
C ASN A 259 -10.84 -19.97 -16.78
N ARG A 260 -11.01 -19.40 -15.57
CA ARG A 260 -12.19 -19.61 -14.72
C ARG A 260 -13.25 -18.53 -14.93
N GLN A 261 -12.87 -17.38 -15.46
CA GLN A 261 -13.81 -16.32 -15.85
C GLN A 261 -14.56 -16.72 -17.13
N ASP A 262 -15.88 -16.49 -17.14
CA ASP A 262 -16.75 -16.96 -18.22
C ASP A 262 -16.52 -16.22 -19.55
N CYS A 263 -16.80 -14.91 -19.59
CA CYS A 263 -16.80 -14.12 -20.82
C CYS A 263 -15.89 -12.88 -20.76
N ASP A 264 -15.87 -12.18 -19.64
CA ASP A 264 -15.09 -10.95 -19.49
C ASP A 264 -13.76 -11.21 -18.78
N LYS A 265 -12.73 -11.44 -19.59
CA LYS A 265 -11.39 -11.71 -19.07
C LYS A 265 -10.76 -10.44 -18.52
N SER A 266 -10.23 -10.57 -17.32
CA SER A 266 -9.48 -9.52 -16.66
C SER A 266 -8.06 -9.39 -17.21
N ASN A 267 -7.49 -8.19 -17.07
CA ASN A 267 -6.12 -7.88 -17.51
C ASN A 267 -5.21 -7.61 -16.32
N ILE A 268 -4.00 -8.18 -16.38
CA ILE A 268 -2.90 -7.82 -15.47
C ILE A 268 -1.85 -7.00 -16.19
N ARG A 269 -1.39 -5.98 -15.49
CA ARG A 269 -0.30 -5.08 -15.86
C ARG A 269 0.68 -5.05 -14.72
N LEU A 270 1.97 -4.97 -15.02
CA LEU A 270 2.99 -4.99 -13.99
C LEU A 270 3.71 -3.66 -13.89
N THR A 271 3.87 -3.21 -12.66
CA THR A 271 4.64 -2.02 -12.32
C THR A 271 5.87 -2.46 -11.53
N ALA A 272 7.06 -2.13 -12.04
CA ALA A 272 8.32 -2.48 -11.40
C ALA A 272 8.62 -1.48 -10.28
N HIS A 273 8.58 -1.95 -9.04
CA HIS A 273 8.62 -1.14 -7.83
C HIS A 273 10.00 -1.20 -7.15
N PHE A 274 10.76 -0.10 -7.23
CA PHE A 274 12.03 0.09 -6.52
C PHE A 274 11.83 0.34 -5.02
N ILE A 275 12.66 -0.27 -4.18
CA ILE A 275 12.48 -0.22 -2.72
C ILE A 275 13.31 0.92 -2.10
N LYS A 276 12.65 1.86 -1.42
CA LYS A 276 13.25 2.87 -0.54
C LYS A 276 13.95 2.19 0.64
N ARG A 277 15.14 2.67 1.00
CA ARG A 277 15.99 2.12 2.06
C ARG A 277 16.80 3.21 2.74
N ALA A 278 16.84 3.17 4.06
CA ALA A 278 17.71 4.02 4.87
C ALA A 278 19.16 4.05 4.37
N ASP A 279 19.78 5.23 4.37
CA ASP A 279 21.20 5.37 4.09
C ASP A 279 22.04 4.89 5.28
N LYS A 280 22.79 3.80 5.07
CA LYS A 280 23.76 3.27 6.05
C LYS A 280 25.21 3.54 5.63
N GLY A 281 25.42 4.27 4.53
CA GLY A 281 26.74 4.60 4.02
C GLY A 281 27.50 5.56 4.93
N LYS A 282 28.84 5.53 4.85
CA LYS A 282 29.74 6.48 5.53
C LYS A 282 30.46 7.41 4.56
N ASP A 283 30.13 7.34 3.28
CA ASP A 283 30.73 8.13 2.20
C ASP A 283 30.17 9.56 2.19
N ASP A 284 30.93 10.50 1.60
CA ASP A 284 30.50 11.90 1.39
C ASP A 284 29.46 12.07 0.27
N ILE A 285 28.81 10.98 -0.15
CA ILE A 285 27.68 10.97 -1.08
C ILE A 285 26.56 10.13 -0.48
N ARG A 286 25.52 10.83 0.00
CA ARG A 286 24.29 10.20 0.50
C ARG A 286 23.73 9.19 -0.50
N PHE A 287 23.29 8.05 0.03
CA PHE A 287 22.63 6.96 -0.70
C PHE A 287 23.46 6.34 -1.83
N LYS A 288 24.79 6.51 -1.84
CA LYS A 288 25.67 5.98 -2.91
C LYS A 288 25.43 4.49 -3.20
N ALA A 289 25.35 3.66 -2.16
CA ALA A 289 25.11 2.22 -2.30
C ALA A 289 23.74 1.91 -2.94
N LEU A 290 22.69 2.64 -2.55
CA LEU A 290 21.35 2.48 -3.10
C LEU A 290 21.29 2.95 -4.56
N ARG A 291 21.89 4.09 -4.89
CA ARG A 291 22.01 4.59 -6.28
C ARG A 291 22.69 3.58 -7.19
N LEU A 292 23.82 3.00 -6.76
CA LEU A 292 24.53 1.96 -7.52
C LEU A 292 23.71 0.68 -7.69
N LYS A 293 22.96 0.28 -6.66
CA LYS A 293 22.04 -0.87 -6.75
C LYS A 293 20.90 -0.59 -7.74
N ASN A 294 20.28 0.58 -7.66
CA ASN A 294 19.20 0.99 -8.56
C ASN A 294 19.68 1.06 -10.01
N ARG A 295 20.92 1.50 -10.27
CA ARG A 295 21.52 1.42 -11.61
C ARG A 295 21.55 -0.01 -12.16
N LYS A 296 21.96 -1.01 -11.36
CA LYS A 296 21.96 -2.42 -11.80
C LYS A 296 20.55 -2.94 -12.13
N ILE A 297 19.57 -2.61 -11.29
CA ILE A 297 18.17 -2.97 -11.53
C ILE A 297 17.63 -2.29 -12.79
N CYS A 298 17.95 -1.00 -12.98
CA CYS A 298 17.61 -0.24 -14.18
C CYS A 298 18.13 -0.94 -15.45
N GLU A 299 19.40 -1.34 -15.50
CA GLU A 299 19.96 -2.08 -16.64
C GLU A 299 19.26 -3.40 -16.91
N ALA A 300 18.90 -4.15 -15.85
CA ALA A 300 18.19 -5.41 -15.99
C ALA A 300 16.77 -5.20 -16.57
N LEU A 301 16.06 -4.14 -16.14
CA LEU A 301 14.74 -3.78 -16.66
C LEU A 301 14.81 -3.32 -18.12
N ILE A 302 15.77 -2.45 -18.47
CA ILE A 302 16.00 -2.01 -19.84
C ILE A 302 16.29 -3.20 -20.75
N SER A 303 17.20 -4.09 -20.33
CA SER A 303 17.54 -5.29 -21.09
C SER A 303 16.35 -6.23 -21.27
N LEU A 304 15.55 -6.42 -20.21
CA LEU A 304 14.35 -7.25 -20.27
C LEU A 304 13.28 -6.64 -21.20
N ARG A 305 13.08 -5.33 -21.18
CA ARG A 305 12.18 -4.62 -22.10
C ARG A 305 12.64 -4.76 -23.55
N ASN A 306 13.92 -4.46 -23.79
CA ASN A 306 14.53 -4.50 -25.12
C ASN A 306 14.58 -5.91 -25.73
N SER A 307 14.50 -6.96 -24.90
CA SER A 307 14.37 -8.33 -25.40
C SER A 307 13.08 -8.59 -26.19
N GLY A 308 12.04 -7.75 -26.07
CA GLY A 308 10.73 -7.95 -26.69
C GLY A 308 9.94 -9.16 -26.13
N SER A 309 10.45 -9.78 -25.07
CA SER A 309 9.82 -10.94 -24.43
C SER A 309 8.41 -10.60 -23.92
N LYS A 310 7.57 -11.62 -23.75
CA LYS A 310 6.24 -11.45 -23.14
C LYS A 310 6.34 -10.89 -21.71
N ASN A 311 7.42 -11.19 -21.00
CA ASN A 311 7.67 -10.70 -19.64
C ASN A 311 8.06 -9.22 -19.64
N GLY A 312 8.97 -8.80 -20.54
CA GLY A 312 9.31 -7.40 -20.71
C GLY A 312 8.10 -6.55 -21.10
N ARG A 313 7.23 -7.07 -21.98
CA ARG A 313 5.98 -6.39 -22.39
C ARG A 313 4.89 -6.35 -21.31
N ALA A 314 4.97 -7.18 -20.27
CA ALA A 314 4.03 -7.14 -19.16
C ALA A 314 4.33 -5.97 -18.20
N ILE A 315 5.55 -5.45 -18.22
CA ILE A 315 5.95 -4.27 -17.45
C ILE A 315 5.50 -3.03 -18.20
N VAL A 316 4.57 -2.28 -17.61
CA VAL A 316 3.97 -1.07 -18.19
C VAL A 316 4.30 0.18 -17.39
N GLY A 317 4.67 0.02 -16.11
CA GLY A 317 4.94 1.13 -15.20
C GLY A 317 6.21 0.94 -14.38
N ILE A 318 6.74 2.05 -13.88
CA ILE A 318 7.84 2.11 -12.92
C ILE A 318 7.35 2.82 -11.65
N ASP A 319 7.79 2.35 -10.50
CA ASP A 319 7.42 2.89 -9.19
C ASP A 319 8.60 2.89 -8.20
N ALA A 320 8.51 3.66 -7.12
CA ALA A 320 9.30 3.47 -5.92
C ALA A 320 8.50 3.73 -4.63
N ALA A 321 8.53 2.78 -3.69
CA ALA A 321 7.81 2.81 -2.42
C ALA A 321 8.61 2.14 -1.29
N ALA A 322 7.92 1.77 -0.20
CA ALA A 322 8.44 1.61 1.16
C ALA A 322 8.58 2.97 1.89
N SER A 323 9.21 2.98 3.07
CA SER A 323 9.21 4.15 3.97
C SER A 323 9.66 5.43 3.26
N GLU A 324 8.86 6.49 3.38
CA GLU A 324 9.20 7.82 2.84
C GLU A 324 10.31 8.51 3.63
N PHE A 325 10.46 8.19 4.92
CA PHE A 325 11.57 8.69 5.75
C PHE A 325 12.93 8.14 5.32
N ASP A 326 12.92 6.95 4.73
CA ASP A 326 14.14 6.23 4.39
C ASP A 326 14.85 6.79 3.16
N THR A 327 14.11 7.22 2.13
CA THR A 327 14.72 7.64 0.87
C THR A 327 13.90 8.70 0.14
N PRO A 328 14.48 9.90 -0.10
CA PRO A 328 13.77 10.96 -0.79
C PRO A 328 13.79 10.77 -2.33
N PRO A 329 12.91 11.47 -3.07
CA PRO A 329 12.78 11.30 -4.53
C PRO A 329 14.08 11.46 -5.32
N GLU A 330 15.00 12.37 -4.92
CA GLU A 330 16.24 12.60 -5.68
C GLU A 330 17.13 11.36 -5.86
N VAL A 331 16.95 10.34 -5.02
CA VAL A 331 17.72 9.09 -5.10
C VAL A 331 17.35 8.27 -6.33
N PHE A 332 16.12 8.42 -6.80
CA PHE A 332 15.57 7.68 -7.93
C PHE A 332 15.60 8.50 -9.24
N ALA A 333 15.74 9.82 -9.17
CA ALA A 333 15.74 10.70 -10.34
C ALA A 333 16.64 10.22 -11.51
N PRO A 334 17.91 9.81 -11.30
CA PRO A 334 18.74 9.34 -12.40
C PRO A 334 18.24 8.06 -13.07
N VAL A 335 17.69 7.12 -12.30
CA VAL A 335 17.18 5.86 -12.86
C VAL A 335 15.82 6.04 -13.52
N PHE A 336 14.95 6.91 -12.99
CA PHE A 336 13.68 7.27 -13.62
C PHE A 336 13.93 7.92 -14.99
N LYS A 337 14.83 8.91 -15.05
CA LYS A 337 15.25 9.55 -16.30
C LYS A 337 15.77 8.53 -17.32
N ARG A 338 16.72 7.68 -16.91
CA ARG A 338 17.30 6.65 -17.78
C ARG A 338 16.27 5.63 -18.27
N LEU A 339 15.32 5.22 -17.45
CA LEU A 339 14.22 4.34 -17.86
C LEU A 339 13.33 5.03 -18.89
N ARG A 340 12.99 6.30 -18.69
CA ARG A 340 12.18 7.08 -19.65
C ARG A 340 12.88 7.20 -21.00
N GLU A 341 14.17 7.53 -21.00
CA GLU A 341 15.03 7.58 -22.20
C GLU A 341 15.12 6.22 -22.94
N ASN A 342 14.85 5.12 -22.24
CA ASN A 342 14.83 3.75 -22.79
C ASN A 342 13.40 3.21 -23.04
N GLY A 343 12.41 4.11 -23.14
CA GLY A 343 11.08 3.82 -23.66
C GLY A 343 10.05 3.33 -22.62
N PHE A 344 10.36 3.39 -21.32
CA PHE A 344 9.31 3.30 -20.31
C PHE A 344 8.49 4.60 -20.34
N GLN A 345 7.17 4.48 -20.42
CA GLN A 345 6.29 5.63 -20.65
C GLN A 345 5.64 6.13 -19.36
N TYR A 346 5.25 5.20 -18.48
CA TYR A 346 4.45 5.52 -17.31
C TYR A 346 5.21 5.30 -16.02
N PHE A 347 5.04 6.24 -15.11
CA PHE A 347 5.69 6.30 -13.82
C PHE A 347 4.66 6.61 -12.74
N THR A 348 4.84 6.01 -11.60
CA THR A 348 4.18 6.38 -10.35
C THR A 348 5.22 6.47 -9.25
N PHE A 349 4.89 7.12 -8.15
CA PHE A 349 5.78 7.25 -7.00
C PHE A 349 4.96 7.47 -5.74
N HIS A 350 5.21 6.71 -4.68
CA HIS A 350 4.60 6.96 -3.37
C HIS A 350 5.19 8.23 -2.77
N ALA A 351 4.35 9.24 -2.56
CA ALA A 351 4.75 10.48 -1.93
C ALA A 351 3.61 11.11 -1.12
N GLY A 352 3.96 11.64 0.04
CA GLY A 352 3.02 12.33 0.91
C GLY A 352 2.06 11.41 1.66
N GLU A 353 2.40 10.13 1.83
CA GLU A 353 1.70 9.21 2.73
C GLU A 353 2.15 9.39 4.18
N ASP A 354 3.46 9.37 4.41
CA ASP A 354 4.11 9.41 5.72
C ASP A 354 5.12 10.57 5.78
N PHE A 355 5.03 11.41 6.81
CA PHE A 355 5.78 12.66 6.89
C PHE A 355 5.87 13.22 8.32
N TYR A 356 6.99 13.85 8.67
CA TYR A 356 7.15 14.44 10.00
C TYR A 356 6.26 15.67 10.23
N HIS A 357 6.14 16.49 9.19
CA HIS A 357 5.34 17.71 9.17
C HIS A 357 4.53 17.72 7.87
N LEU A 358 3.31 18.28 7.87
CA LEU A 358 2.44 18.29 6.68
C LEU A 358 3.13 18.89 5.44
N LEU A 359 3.94 19.94 5.65
CA LEU A 359 4.78 20.53 4.60
C LEU A 359 5.80 19.56 4.00
N GLY A 360 6.35 18.63 4.79
CA GLY A 360 7.27 17.61 4.31
C GLY A 360 6.60 16.64 3.35
N GLY A 361 5.36 16.22 3.64
CA GLY A 361 4.57 15.41 2.72
C GLY A 361 4.25 16.14 1.41
N LEU A 362 3.89 17.42 1.50
CA LEU A 362 3.64 18.26 0.32
C LEU A 362 4.90 18.50 -0.51
N ARG A 363 6.05 18.73 0.15
CA ARG A 363 7.35 18.84 -0.51
C ARG A 363 7.72 17.53 -1.19
N ALA A 364 7.52 16.38 -0.56
CA ALA A 364 7.81 15.07 -1.16
C ALA A 364 6.99 14.84 -2.45
N ILE A 365 5.72 15.22 -2.48
CA ILE A 365 4.89 15.18 -3.70
C ILE A 365 5.48 16.09 -4.79
N TYR A 366 5.82 17.34 -4.42
CA TYR A 366 6.43 18.29 -5.36
C TYR A 366 7.78 17.80 -5.92
N GLU A 367 8.63 17.26 -5.05
CA GLU A 367 9.93 16.68 -5.41
C GLU A 367 9.77 15.46 -6.31
N ALA A 368 8.80 14.58 -6.03
CA ALA A 368 8.49 13.45 -6.91
C ALA A 368 8.11 13.95 -8.32
N ILE A 369 7.19 14.91 -8.42
CA ILE A 369 6.75 15.48 -9.70
C ILE A 369 7.92 16.12 -10.45
N THR A 370 8.75 16.90 -9.76
CA THR A 370 9.78 17.74 -10.38
C THR A 370 11.06 16.96 -10.65
N PHE A 371 11.58 16.24 -9.65
CA PHE A 371 12.89 15.59 -9.75
C PHE A 371 12.83 14.30 -10.56
N LEU A 372 11.70 13.59 -10.54
CA LEU A 372 11.52 12.37 -11.32
C LEU A 372 10.97 12.65 -12.73
N ASP A 373 10.73 13.92 -13.05
CA ASP A 373 10.06 14.37 -14.28
C ASP A 373 8.78 13.55 -14.53
N LEU A 374 7.83 13.62 -13.59
CA LEU A 374 6.52 13.01 -13.80
C LEU A 374 5.73 13.85 -14.81
N GLN A 375 5.17 13.15 -15.79
CA GLN A 375 4.53 13.67 -16.98
C GLN A 375 3.03 13.37 -16.99
N ARG A 376 2.35 13.86 -18.02
CA ARG A 376 0.94 13.55 -18.26
C ARG A 376 0.69 12.04 -18.25
N GLY A 377 -0.32 11.61 -17.50
CA GLY A 377 -0.67 10.19 -17.37
C GLY A 377 0.11 9.45 -16.28
N ASP A 378 1.17 10.04 -15.73
CA ASP A 378 1.85 9.52 -14.54
C ASP A 378 0.99 9.75 -13.29
N ARG A 379 1.40 9.13 -12.17
CA ARG A 379 0.60 9.11 -10.95
C ARG A 379 1.43 9.38 -9.70
N ILE A 380 0.77 9.80 -8.62
CA ILE A 380 1.33 9.84 -7.27
C ILE A 380 0.53 8.86 -6.41
N GLY A 381 1.25 7.96 -5.73
CA GLY A 381 0.68 7.07 -4.74
C GLY A 381 0.30 7.81 -3.45
N HIS A 382 -0.89 7.56 -2.93
CA HIS A 382 -1.48 8.10 -1.70
C HIS A 382 -1.79 9.60 -1.75
N ALA A 383 -0.76 10.44 -1.83
CA ALA A 383 -0.87 11.91 -1.76
C ALA A 383 -1.67 12.43 -0.54
N THR A 384 -1.71 11.69 0.57
CA THR A 384 -2.51 12.01 1.76
C THR A 384 -2.26 13.43 2.28
N ALA A 385 -1.01 13.88 2.27
CA ALA A 385 -0.60 15.23 2.66
C ALA A 385 -1.34 16.34 1.90
N ALA A 386 -1.70 16.09 0.63
CA ALA A 386 -2.42 17.06 -0.21
C ALA A 386 -3.92 17.13 0.07
N GLY A 387 -4.48 16.27 0.93
CA GLY A 387 -5.92 16.23 1.20
C GLY A 387 -6.32 16.23 2.67
N VAL A 388 -5.44 15.82 3.58
CA VAL A 388 -5.76 15.73 5.02
C VAL A 388 -6.10 17.12 5.57
N ASP A 389 -7.13 17.22 6.40
CA ASP A 389 -7.47 18.49 7.05
C ASP A 389 -6.38 18.84 8.10
N PRO A 390 -5.80 20.05 8.09
CA PRO A 390 -4.76 20.43 9.05
C PRO A 390 -5.19 20.36 10.52
N GLY A 391 -6.48 20.54 10.82
CA GLY A 391 -7.03 20.41 12.17
C GLY A 391 -7.17 18.95 12.62
N ILE A 392 -7.56 18.05 11.71
CA ILE A 392 -7.55 16.61 11.97
C ILE A 392 -6.12 16.12 12.18
N TRP A 393 -5.19 16.56 11.33
CA TRP A 393 -3.77 16.23 11.49
C TRP A 393 -3.24 16.69 12.85
N GLU A 394 -3.45 17.96 13.22
CA GLU A 394 -3.12 18.49 14.57
C GLU A 394 -3.70 17.62 15.69
N HIS A 395 -4.98 17.24 15.59
CA HIS A 395 -5.63 16.45 16.62
C HIS A 395 -4.97 15.07 16.81
N ASN A 396 -4.53 14.46 15.71
CA ASN A 396 -3.96 13.11 15.71
C ASN A 396 -2.46 13.10 16.08
N VAL A 397 -1.69 14.13 15.72
CA VAL A 397 -0.23 14.17 15.97
C VAL A 397 0.17 15.03 17.18
N GLY A 398 -0.70 15.94 17.62
CA GLY A 398 -0.40 16.92 18.65
C GLY A 398 0.09 18.26 18.10
N CYS A 399 0.36 19.23 19.00
CA CYS A 399 0.72 20.60 18.62
C CYS A 399 2.20 20.80 18.27
N GLU A 400 3.04 19.79 18.52
CA GLU A 400 4.47 19.79 18.23
C GLU A 400 4.87 18.44 17.61
N VAL A 401 5.81 18.49 16.67
CA VAL A 401 6.38 17.32 16.00
C VAL A 401 7.90 17.33 16.14
N VAL A 402 8.50 16.14 16.17
CA VAL A 402 9.95 15.95 16.15
C VAL A 402 10.38 15.75 14.70
N VAL A 403 11.26 16.63 14.21
CA VAL A 403 11.68 16.66 12.80
C VAL A 403 13.19 16.82 12.70
N PRO A 404 13.87 16.20 11.71
CA PRO A 404 15.24 16.56 11.40
C PRO A 404 15.35 18.03 10.99
N ILE A 405 16.31 18.77 11.55
CA ILE A 405 16.49 20.20 11.30
C ILE A 405 16.60 20.53 9.80
N GLY A 406 17.30 19.68 9.05
CA GLY A 406 17.45 19.83 7.62
C GLY A 406 16.17 19.57 6.84
N ALA A 407 15.37 18.58 7.26
CA ALA A 407 14.08 18.31 6.63
C ALA A 407 13.13 19.50 6.82
N TYR A 408 13.09 20.09 8.02
CA TYR A 408 12.26 21.27 8.26
C TYR A 408 12.75 22.51 7.53
N MET A 409 14.08 22.73 7.45
CA MET A 409 14.65 23.80 6.63
C MET A 409 14.22 23.64 5.16
N ASP A 410 14.31 22.43 4.61
CA ASP A 410 13.90 22.14 3.23
C ASP A 410 12.38 22.34 3.03
N ASP A 411 11.55 22.00 4.02
CA ASP A 411 10.09 22.25 4.00
C ASP A 411 9.79 23.76 3.91
N LEU A 412 10.50 24.60 4.68
CA LEU A 412 10.35 26.05 4.64
C LEU A 412 10.91 26.65 3.34
N LEU A 413 12.04 26.15 2.84
CA LEU A 413 12.62 26.51 1.55
C LEU A 413 11.65 26.23 0.40
N PHE A 414 10.97 25.09 0.45
CA PHE A 414 9.94 24.71 -0.51
C PHE A 414 8.77 25.70 -0.52
N VAL A 415 8.23 26.08 0.63
CA VAL A 415 7.16 27.10 0.70
C VAL A 415 7.65 28.44 0.18
N TYR A 416 8.83 28.89 0.59
CA TYR A 416 9.45 30.13 0.11
C TYR A 416 9.60 30.12 -1.43
N TYR A 417 10.02 28.97 -1.99
CA TYR A 417 10.14 28.77 -3.42
C TYR A 417 8.78 28.85 -4.14
N LEU A 418 7.73 28.20 -3.61
CA LEU A 418 6.38 28.28 -4.20
C LEU A 418 5.85 29.71 -4.24
N ILE A 419 6.05 30.48 -3.17
CA ILE A 419 5.66 31.90 -3.13
C ILE A 419 6.46 32.69 -4.17
N SER A 420 7.78 32.49 -4.23
CA SER A 420 8.68 33.19 -5.15
C SER A 420 8.35 32.93 -6.63
N ASN A 421 7.73 31.78 -6.94
CA ASN A 421 7.31 31.42 -8.30
C ASN A 421 5.80 31.66 -8.55
N ASN A 422 5.12 32.43 -7.70
CA ASN A 422 3.70 32.77 -7.80
C ASN A 422 2.71 31.59 -7.70
N GLU A 423 3.12 30.43 -7.17
CA GLU A 423 2.20 29.29 -6.95
C GLU A 423 1.37 29.48 -5.68
N CYS A 424 1.93 30.15 -4.66
CA CYS A 424 1.27 30.43 -3.37
C CYS A 424 1.24 31.93 -3.04
N LYS A 425 0.83 32.79 -3.99
CA LYS A 425 0.89 34.25 -3.82
C LYS A 425 0.16 34.78 -2.57
N ALA A 426 -0.89 34.10 -2.12
CA ALA A 426 -1.63 34.46 -0.90
C ALA A 426 -0.75 34.48 0.37
N LEU A 427 0.41 33.81 0.35
CA LEU A 427 1.31 33.66 1.49
C LEU A 427 2.51 34.62 1.45
N GLU A 428 2.53 35.59 0.54
CA GLU A 428 3.65 36.54 0.35
C GLU A 428 4.05 37.28 1.64
N SER A 429 3.08 37.56 2.52
CA SER A 429 3.33 38.19 3.83
C SER A 429 4.20 37.35 4.79
N LEU A 430 4.31 36.03 4.56
CA LEU A 430 5.12 35.12 5.38
C LEU A 430 6.60 35.09 4.95
N MET A 431 6.94 35.64 3.78
CA MET A 431 8.30 35.59 3.20
C MET A 431 9.41 36.06 4.16
N PRO A 432 9.27 37.18 4.90
CA PRO A 432 10.31 37.60 5.84
C PRO A 432 10.53 36.61 6.99
N ARG A 433 9.45 36.03 7.53
CA ARG A 433 9.53 35.04 8.62
C ARG A 433 10.16 33.74 8.13
N LEU A 434 9.77 33.28 6.94
CA LEU A 434 10.39 32.12 6.28
C LEU A 434 11.88 32.35 6.08
N TYR A 435 12.26 33.49 5.50
CA TYR A 435 13.67 33.83 5.24
C TYR A 435 14.52 33.78 6.53
N MET A 436 14.04 34.43 7.59
CA MET A 436 14.74 34.44 8.88
C MET A 436 14.90 33.03 9.44
N ARG A 437 13.84 32.23 9.44
CA ARG A 437 13.89 30.86 9.99
C ARG A 437 14.77 29.93 9.16
N ILE A 438 14.70 29.99 7.83
CA ILE A 438 15.59 29.23 6.94
C ILE A 438 17.05 29.58 7.21
N THR A 439 17.37 30.87 7.35
CA THR A 439 18.74 31.33 7.60
C THR A 439 19.28 30.85 8.95
N GLU A 440 18.43 30.86 9.98
CA GLU A 440 18.76 30.31 11.31
C GLU A 440 19.10 28.82 11.24
N LEU A 441 18.19 28.00 10.69
CA LEU A 441 18.39 26.55 10.57
C LEU A 441 19.59 26.22 9.67
N SER A 442 19.81 26.98 8.60
CA SER A 442 20.97 26.82 7.72
C SER A 442 22.29 27.04 8.46
N ARG A 443 22.37 28.01 9.38
CA ARG A 443 23.60 28.23 10.17
C ARG A 443 23.88 27.11 11.16
N GLU A 444 22.83 26.48 11.69
CA GLU A 444 22.99 25.30 12.55
C GLU A 444 23.48 24.08 11.77
N ILE A 445 22.98 23.90 10.54
CA ILE A 445 23.39 22.79 9.68
C ILE A 445 24.80 23.02 9.14
N PHE A 446 25.08 24.23 8.64
CA PHE A 446 26.30 24.61 7.94
C PHE A 446 27.07 25.73 8.68
N PRO A 447 27.63 25.48 9.89
CA PRO A 447 28.19 26.53 10.75
C PRO A 447 29.40 27.28 10.17
N ASN A 448 30.08 26.68 9.19
CA ASN A 448 31.27 27.25 8.55
C ASN A 448 30.96 27.98 7.23
N ASP A 449 29.69 28.03 6.82
CA ASP A 449 29.26 28.55 5.53
C ASP A 449 28.05 29.50 5.68
N GLU A 450 28.12 30.69 5.10
CA GLU A 450 27.01 31.67 5.11
C GLU A 450 26.21 31.62 3.81
N PHE A 451 25.43 30.54 3.62
CA PHE A 451 24.57 30.41 2.45
C PHE A 451 23.40 31.38 2.50
N GLN A 452 23.14 32.06 1.39
CA GLN A 452 21.89 32.81 1.21
C GLN A 452 20.76 31.84 0.82
N VAL A 453 19.51 32.25 1.03
CA VAL A 453 18.34 31.44 0.67
C VAL A 453 18.35 31.04 -0.81
N TYR A 454 18.82 31.92 -1.70
CA TYR A 454 18.97 31.60 -3.12
C TYR A 454 19.97 30.45 -3.38
N ASP A 455 21.10 30.39 -2.65
CA ASP A 455 22.10 29.32 -2.79
C ASP A 455 21.50 27.97 -2.37
N LEU A 456 20.71 27.98 -1.30
CA LEU A 456 20.02 26.80 -0.78
C LEU A 456 18.94 26.31 -1.75
N ILE A 457 18.14 27.21 -2.34
CA ILE A 457 17.15 26.86 -3.38
C ILE A 457 17.86 26.28 -4.61
N TYR A 458 18.93 26.91 -5.07
CA TYR A 458 19.71 26.42 -6.21
C TYR A 458 20.26 25.01 -5.95
N SER A 459 20.83 24.79 -4.76
CA SER A 459 21.30 23.48 -4.30
C SER A 459 20.17 22.45 -4.24
N TRP A 460 19.04 22.78 -3.62
CA TRP A 460 17.88 21.90 -3.50
C TRP A 460 17.36 21.46 -4.87
N LYS A 461 17.19 22.38 -5.81
CA LYS A 461 16.79 22.05 -7.19
C LYS A 461 17.80 21.16 -7.92
N LYS A 462 19.10 21.34 -7.65
CA LYS A 462 20.16 20.53 -8.27
C LYS A 462 20.23 19.10 -7.73
N ARG A 463 19.48 18.75 -6.68
CA ARG A 463 19.38 17.36 -6.20
C ARG A 463 18.75 16.43 -7.24
N GLN A 464 17.95 16.94 -8.19
CA GLN A 464 17.38 16.14 -9.29
C GLN A 464 18.44 15.53 -10.23
N GLU A 465 19.65 16.09 -10.27
CA GLU A 465 20.73 15.64 -11.15
C GLU A 465 21.42 14.37 -10.60
N ASP A 466 22.17 13.65 -11.44
CA ASP A 466 22.96 12.52 -10.96
C ASP A 466 24.20 13.00 -10.19
N ILE A 467 24.10 12.97 -8.85
CA ILE A 467 25.18 13.38 -7.96
C ILE A 467 26.49 12.61 -8.18
N LEU A 468 26.44 11.36 -8.64
CA LEU A 468 27.65 10.59 -8.91
C LEU A 468 28.35 11.11 -10.16
N GLU A 469 27.59 11.48 -11.21
CA GLU A 469 28.15 12.10 -12.41
C GLU A 469 28.70 13.50 -12.14
N LEU A 470 28.01 14.30 -11.32
CA LEU A 470 28.51 15.61 -10.86
C LEU A 470 29.78 15.49 -10.03
N ALA A 471 29.91 14.45 -9.22
CA ALA A 471 31.13 14.18 -8.44
C ALA A 471 32.28 13.74 -9.35
N ASP A 472 32.03 12.81 -10.29
CA ASP A 472 33.03 12.25 -11.20
C ASP A 472 33.56 13.31 -12.19
N SER A 473 32.70 14.21 -12.67
CA SER A 473 33.08 15.35 -13.53
C SER A 473 33.75 16.50 -12.79
N GLY A 474 33.67 16.53 -11.46
CA GLY A 474 34.17 17.62 -10.62
C GLY A 474 33.23 18.84 -10.52
N GLU A 475 32.11 18.86 -11.24
CA GLU A 475 31.13 19.96 -11.21
C GLU A 475 30.50 20.17 -9.82
N LEU A 476 30.40 19.12 -9.01
CA LEU A 476 29.90 19.21 -7.64
C LEU A 476 30.71 20.20 -6.78
N ASN A 477 32.00 20.40 -7.09
CA ASN A 477 32.83 21.38 -6.37
C ASN A 477 32.40 22.83 -6.60
N ASN A 478 31.69 23.10 -7.70
CA ASN A 478 31.17 24.43 -8.03
C ASN A 478 29.84 24.73 -7.32
N ILE A 479 29.18 23.72 -6.75
CA ILE A 479 27.89 23.86 -6.05
C ILE A 479 28.10 23.58 -4.57
N LYS A 480 28.69 24.55 -3.87
CA LYS A 480 29.15 24.39 -2.48
C LYS A 480 28.05 23.86 -1.55
N ALA A 481 26.86 24.46 -1.56
CA ALA A 481 25.74 24.03 -0.71
C ALA A 481 25.27 22.59 -1.01
N LEU A 482 25.29 22.15 -2.28
CA LEU A 482 24.94 20.77 -2.64
C LEU A 482 26.02 19.80 -2.18
N LYS A 483 27.28 20.15 -2.35
CA LYS A 483 28.40 19.37 -1.82
C LYS A 483 28.27 19.22 -0.30
N ARG A 484 27.95 20.29 0.44
CA ARG A 484 27.73 20.22 1.89
C ARG A 484 26.54 19.32 2.25
N TYR A 485 25.43 19.40 1.52
CA TYR A 485 24.26 18.53 1.73
C TYR A 485 24.60 17.02 1.70
N HIS A 486 25.60 16.62 0.90
CA HIS A 486 26.02 15.23 0.78
C HIS A 486 27.13 14.81 1.76
N GLN A 487 27.95 15.75 2.22
CA GLN A 487 29.11 15.46 3.07
C GLN A 487 28.71 14.99 4.47
N LYS A 488 29.40 13.94 4.94
CA LYS A 488 29.05 13.25 6.19
C LYS A 488 28.95 14.18 7.40
N GLU A 489 29.90 15.10 7.54
CA GLU A 489 29.94 16.08 8.64
C GLU A 489 28.63 16.85 8.78
N TYR A 490 28.07 17.29 7.65
CA TYR A 490 26.85 18.10 7.62
C TYR A 490 25.59 17.24 7.59
N VAL A 491 25.66 16.00 7.13
CA VAL A 491 24.55 15.03 7.22
C VAL A 491 24.18 14.76 8.67
N GLU A 492 25.16 14.62 9.56
CA GLU A 492 24.88 14.45 10.99
C GLU A 492 24.19 15.69 11.58
N ASN A 493 24.63 16.90 11.20
CA ASN A 493 23.94 18.13 11.60
C ASN A 493 22.52 18.20 11.02
N TYR A 494 22.34 17.87 9.74
CA TYR A 494 21.05 17.85 9.05
C TYR A 494 20.04 16.91 9.74
N LYS A 495 20.52 15.77 10.25
CA LYS A 495 19.70 14.75 10.92
C LYS A 495 19.39 15.05 12.39
N LYS A 496 20.00 16.09 12.99
CA LYS A 496 19.68 16.49 14.38
C LYS A 496 18.19 16.79 14.49
N GLU A 497 17.56 16.19 15.48
CA GLU A 497 16.14 16.34 15.72
C GLU A 497 15.85 17.62 16.50
N ILE A 498 14.84 18.37 16.06
CA ILE A 498 14.30 19.53 16.73
C ILE A 498 12.80 19.35 16.95
N LYS A 499 12.27 19.98 18.00
CA LYS A 499 10.82 20.09 18.22
C LYS A 499 10.30 21.34 17.56
N VAL A 500 9.28 21.18 16.72
CA VAL A 500 8.68 22.25 15.93
C VAL A 500 7.19 22.29 16.22
N LYS A 501 6.63 23.48 16.44
CA LYS A 501 5.18 23.66 16.50
C LYS A 501 4.59 23.48 15.11
N ILE A 502 3.53 22.68 14.99
CA ILE A 502 2.88 22.38 13.70
C ILE A 502 2.39 23.65 12.97
N PHE A 503 2.09 24.72 13.71
CA PHE A 503 1.70 26.03 13.18
C PHE A 503 2.69 27.12 13.58
N GLU A 504 4.00 26.85 13.51
CA GLU A 504 5.06 27.81 13.85
C GLU A 504 4.99 29.08 12.97
N ILE A 505 4.99 28.88 11.64
CA ILE A 505 4.96 29.98 10.65
C ILE A 505 3.65 29.98 9.87
N LEU A 506 3.22 28.80 9.39
CA LEU A 506 1.99 28.63 8.62
C LEU A 506 0.87 28.17 9.54
N ASP A 507 -0.23 28.90 9.57
CA ASP A 507 -1.45 28.45 10.24
C ASP A 507 -2.22 27.42 9.38
N LYS A 508 -3.38 26.98 9.89
CA LYS A 508 -4.27 26.02 9.20
C LYS A 508 -4.65 26.46 7.79
N ASN A 509 -4.94 27.75 7.60
CA ASN A 509 -5.34 28.27 6.28
C ASN A 509 -4.13 28.34 5.34
N ALA A 510 -2.97 28.78 5.84
CA ALA A 510 -1.76 28.81 5.06
C ALA A 510 -1.32 27.42 4.59
N LEU A 511 -1.44 26.39 5.44
CA LEU A 511 -1.18 25.00 5.02
C LEU A 511 -2.15 24.54 3.92
N ARG A 512 -3.43 24.89 4.03
CA ARG A 512 -4.44 24.59 3.00
C ARG A 512 -4.11 25.26 1.66
N GLU A 513 -3.61 26.49 1.66
CA GLU A 513 -3.16 27.15 0.43
C GLU A 513 -2.00 26.39 -0.24
N VAL A 514 -1.06 25.83 0.54
CA VAL A 514 0.01 24.98 -0.02
C VAL A 514 -0.54 23.67 -0.57
N GLN A 515 -1.50 23.03 0.11
CA GLN A 515 -2.17 21.82 -0.40
C GLN A 515 -2.84 22.08 -1.76
N LEU A 516 -3.63 23.15 -1.86
CA LEU A 516 -4.30 23.54 -3.10
C LEU A 516 -3.32 23.89 -4.23
N ALA A 517 -2.17 24.50 -3.91
CA ALA A 517 -1.13 24.77 -4.89
C ALA A 517 -0.52 23.48 -5.46
N ILE A 518 -0.24 22.47 -4.61
CA ILE A 518 0.26 21.18 -5.07
C ILE A 518 -0.79 20.43 -5.92
N LEU A 519 -2.04 20.40 -5.49
CA LEU A 519 -3.14 19.82 -6.28
C LEU A 519 -3.28 20.50 -7.64
N LYS A 520 -3.18 21.84 -7.69
CA LYS A 520 -3.19 22.61 -8.94
C LYS A 520 -2.05 22.23 -9.88
N ILE A 521 -0.83 22.07 -9.36
CA ILE A 521 0.33 21.63 -10.15
C ILE A 521 0.08 20.24 -10.75
N MET A 522 -0.42 19.30 -9.95
CA MET A 522 -0.77 17.95 -10.41
C MET A 522 -1.87 17.99 -11.49
N HIS A 523 -2.92 18.77 -11.24
CA HIS A 523 -4.04 18.96 -12.17
C HIS A 523 -3.56 19.50 -13.53
N HIS A 524 -2.76 20.58 -13.55
CA HIS A 524 -2.23 21.15 -14.79
C HIS A 524 -1.26 20.23 -15.53
N LYS A 525 -0.56 19.34 -14.81
CA LYS A 525 0.30 18.32 -15.41
C LYS A 525 -0.45 17.05 -15.82
N GLU A 526 -1.77 16.97 -15.56
CA GLU A 526 -2.59 15.78 -15.77
C GLU A 526 -2.01 14.53 -15.08
N ILE A 527 -1.47 14.70 -13.87
CA ILE A 527 -0.99 13.62 -12.99
C ILE A 527 -2.14 13.18 -12.09
N ALA A 528 -2.44 11.89 -12.05
CA ALA A 528 -3.51 11.35 -11.19
C ALA A 528 -3.01 11.02 -9.78
N ILE A 529 -3.93 11.02 -8.82
CA ILE A 529 -3.70 10.50 -7.47
C ILE A 529 -4.25 9.08 -7.38
N GLU A 530 -3.42 8.14 -6.97
CA GLU A 530 -3.87 6.81 -6.52
C GLU A 530 -4.19 6.92 -5.02
N THR A 531 -5.44 6.74 -4.63
CA THR A 531 -5.84 6.76 -3.22
C THR A 531 -6.29 5.37 -2.77
N LEU A 532 -5.95 5.02 -1.54
CA LEU A 532 -6.01 3.65 -1.02
C LEU A 532 -6.74 3.67 0.30
N PRO A 533 -8.08 3.65 0.31
CA PRO A 533 -8.88 3.99 1.47
C PRO A 533 -8.45 3.25 2.73
N THR A 534 -8.44 1.92 2.72
CA THR A 534 -8.10 1.14 3.92
C THR A 534 -6.64 1.35 4.36
N SER A 535 -5.69 1.36 3.41
CA SER A 535 -4.27 1.62 3.70
C SER A 535 -4.08 3.01 4.31
N ASN A 536 -4.66 4.05 3.72
CA ASN A 536 -4.55 5.43 4.19
C ASN A 536 -5.17 5.64 5.58
N ILE A 537 -6.17 4.85 5.97
CA ILE A 537 -6.73 4.89 7.33
C ILE A 537 -5.77 4.30 8.36
N PHE A 538 -5.12 3.17 8.04
CA PHE A 538 -4.25 2.47 9.00
C PHE A 538 -2.81 3.02 9.03
N ILE A 539 -2.29 3.49 7.89
CA ILE A 539 -0.95 4.06 7.77
C ILE A 539 -0.96 5.57 7.99
N GLY A 540 -1.93 6.27 7.40
CA GLY A 540 -1.98 7.73 7.40
C GLY A 540 -2.58 8.34 8.67
N TYR A 541 -2.70 9.67 8.67
CA TYR A 541 -3.09 10.46 9.84
C TYR A 541 -4.61 10.61 10.04
N HIS A 542 -5.39 9.56 9.76
CA HIS A 542 -6.86 9.60 9.78
C HIS A 542 -7.48 8.95 11.02
N ASN A 543 -6.96 7.80 11.47
CA ASN A 543 -7.48 6.94 12.56
C ASN A 543 -8.92 6.41 12.36
N SER A 544 -9.67 6.87 11.36
CA SER A 544 -11.04 6.46 11.07
C SER A 544 -11.45 6.89 9.64
N PHE A 545 -12.35 6.14 8.99
CA PHE A 545 -12.86 6.50 7.67
C PHE A 545 -13.57 7.86 7.62
N ASN A 546 -14.20 8.29 8.71
CA ASN A 546 -14.92 9.57 8.74
C ASN A 546 -14.01 10.80 8.57
N THR A 547 -12.69 10.68 8.74
CA THR A 547 -11.74 11.78 8.50
C THR A 547 -11.08 11.71 7.12
N TYR A 548 -11.41 10.69 6.33
CA TYR A 548 -10.73 10.37 5.08
C TYR A 548 -10.72 11.53 4.07
N HIS A 549 -9.51 11.84 3.61
CA HIS A 549 -9.21 13.03 2.83
C HIS A 549 -9.85 13.08 1.43
N LEU A 550 -10.32 11.95 0.89
CA LEU A 550 -11.06 11.92 -0.38
C LEU A 550 -12.26 12.89 -0.38
N VAL A 551 -12.94 13.03 0.77
CA VAL A 551 -14.09 13.93 0.90
C VAL A 551 -13.67 15.40 0.75
N ASN A 552 -12.47 15.78 1.21
CA ASN A 552 -11.95 17.13 1.04
C ASN A 552 -11.65 17.42 -0.45
N TRP A 553 -11.05 16.47 -1.16
CA TRP A 553 -10.84 16.62 -2.61
C TRP A 553 -12.15 16.77 -3.38
N ILE A 554 -13.16 15.97 -3.05
CA ILE A 554 -14.50 16.08 -3.66
C ILE A 554 -15.12 17.45 -3.38
N ARG A 555 -15.03 17.96 -2.15
CA ARG A 555 -15.56 19.28 -1.78
C ARG A 555 -14.84 20.40 -2.53
N TRP A 556 -13.51 20.37 -2.57
CA TRP A 556 -12.73 21.37 -3.29
C TRP A 556 -12.98 21.32 -4.81
N GLU A 557 -13.18 20.14 -5.40
CA GLU A 557 -13.58 20.02 -6.81
C GLU A 557 -14.92 20.71 -7.06
N LYS A 558 -15.92 20.51 -6.18
CA LYS A 558 -17.23 21.19 -6.26
C LYS A 558 -17.15 22.70 -6.05
N GLU A 559 -16.17 23.16 -5.29
CA GLU A 559 -15.85 24.59 -5.14
C GLU A 559 -15.10 25.18 -6.36
N GLY A 560 -14.87 24.37 -7.40
CA GLY A 560 -14.19 24.79 -8.63
C GLY A 560 -12.66 24.86 -8.49
N LYS A 561 -12.09 24.22 -7.47
CA LYS A 561 -10.63 24.11 -7.34
C LYS A 561 -10.09 23.08 -8.36
N PRO A 562 -8.90 23.31 -8.93
CA PRO A 562 -8.26 22.37 -9.85
C PRO A 562 -7.74 21.14 -9.09
N ILE A 563 -8.59 20.12 -8.99
CA ILE A 563 -8.26 18.83 -8.37
C ILE A 563 -7.82 17.84 -9.46
N PRO A 564 -6.71 17.12 -9.30
CA PRO A 564 -6.28 16.09 -10.25
C PRO A 564 -7.26 14.91 -10.28
N PRO A 565 -7.25 14.10 -11.34
CA PRO A 565 -8.03 12.85 -11.37
C PRO A 565 -7.63 11.92 -10.22
N ILE A 566 -8.61 11.22 -9.66
CA ILE A 566 -8.44 10.31 -8.53
C ILE A 566 -8.80 8.90 -8.97
N VAL A 567 -7.94 7.95 -8.67
CA VAL A 567 -8.10 6.52 -8.95
C VAL A 567 -7.90 5.70 -7.68
N LEU A 568 -8.38 4.46 -7.66
CA LEU A 568 -8.31 3.59 -6.48
C LEU A 568 -7.34 2.44 -6.64
N GLY A 569 -6.87 1.95 -5.50
CA GLY A 569 -6.26 0.63 -5.37
C GLY A 569 -6.36 0.09 -3.95
N THR A 570 -5.91 -1.15 -3.77
CA THR A 570 -6.04 -1.89 -2.50
C THR A 570 -4.79 -1.96 -1.64
N ASP A 571 -3.63 -1.61 -2.21
CA ASP A 571 -2.32 -1.72 -1.56
C ASP A 571 -1.95 -3.18 -1.24
N ASP A 572 -1.70 -3.53 0.02
CA ASP A 572 -1.48 -4.88 0.52
C ASP A 572 -2.81 -5.53 0.99
N ALA A 573 -3.63 -5.94 0.03
CA ALA A 573 -5.00 -6.41 0.23
C ALA A 573 -5.19 -7.48 1.33
N GLY A 574 -4.22 -8.36 1.53
CA GLY A 574 -4.25 -9.41 2.55
C GLY A 574 -3.89 -8.91 3.95
N ILE A 575 -2.98 -7.94 4.07
CA ILE A 575 -2.64 -7.27 5.33
C ILE A 575 -3.80 -6.41 5.80
N PHE A 576 -4.49 -5.73 4.86
CA PHE A 576 -5.64 -4.88 5.17
C PHE A 576 -6.99 -5.62 5.18
N ALA A 577 -6.99 -6.92 4.86
CA ALA A 577 -8.20 -7.74 4.77
C ALA A 577 -9.29 -7.11 3.88
N THR A 578 -8.91 -6.70 2.67
CA THR A 578 -9.77 -6.02 1.71
C THR A 578 -9.57 -6.55 0.28
N ASN A 579 -10.35 -6.06 -0.66
CA ASN A 579 -10.20 -6.22 -2.10
C ASN A 579 -10.79 -4.98 -2.80
N ILE A 580 -10.61 -4.85 -4.12
CA ILE A 580 -11.02 -3.62 -4.81
C ILE A 580 -12.52 -3.33 -4.65
N TYR A 581 -13.38 -4.35 -4.67
CA TYR A 581 -14.82 -4.17 -4.46
C TYR A 581 -15.14 -3.61 -3.07
N ASN A 582 -14.44 -4.10 -2.04
CA ASN A 582 -14.58 -3.58 -0.67
C ASN A 582 -14.12 -2.11 -0.57
N GLU A 583 -13.05 -1.70 -1.25
CA GLU A 583 -12.62 -0.29 -1.25
C GLU A 583 -13.70 0.65 -1.84
N TYR A 584 -14.36 0.23 -2.92
CA TYR A 584 -15.51 0.96 -3.47
C TYR A 584 -16.70 0.96 -2.51
N CYS A 585 -16.96 -0.15 -1.80
CA CYS A 585 -17.98 -0.21 -0.75
C CYS A 585 -17.69 0.80 0.37
N HIS A 586 -16.44 0.87 0.85
CA HIS A 586 -16.03 1.80 1.89
C HIS A 586 -16.32 3.25 1.50
N ILE A 587 -15.96 3.64 0.27
CA ILE A 587 -16.25 5.00 -0.24
C ILE A 587 -17.76 5.24 -0.36
N TYR A 588 -18.52 4.29 -0.89
CA TYR A 588 -19.98 4.44 -0.97
C TYR A 588 -20.59 4.64 0.41
N THR A 589 -20.22 3.80 1.38
CA THR A 589 -20.76 3.88 2.73
C THR A 589 -20.35 5.17 3.44
N LEU A 590 -19.12 5.63 3.22
CA LEU A 590 -18.62 6.89 3.74
C LEU A 590 -19.45 8.08 3.21
N LEU A 591 -19.63 8.15 1.89
CA LEU A 591 -20.34 9.26 1.26
C LEU A 591 -21.82 9.29 1.68
N VAL A 592 -22.50 8.14 1.66
CA VAL A 592 -23.95 8.07 1.88
C VAL A 592 -24.32 8.12 3.37
N TYR A 593 -23.63 7.36 4.23
CA TYR A 593 -24.06 7.16 5.62
C TYR A 593 -23.31 8.04 6.62
N GLU A 594 -22.08 8.45 6.34
CA GLU A 594 -21.31 9.33 7.25
C GLU A 594 -21.40 10.81 6.85
N TYR A 595 -21.51 11.09 5.54
CA TYR A 595 -21.51 12.45 5.00
C TYR A 595 -22.83 12.89 4.38
N ASP A 596 -23.86 12.04 4.43
CA ASP A 596 -25.23 12.32 3.96
C ASP A 596 -25.31 12.78 2.50
N PHE A 597 -24.40 12.34 1.63
CA PHE A 597 -24.51 12.61 0.19
C PHE A 597 -25.75 11.89 -0.35
N CYS A 598 -26.44 12.55 -1.28
CA CYS A 598 -27.54 11.90 -1.99
C CYS A 598 -27.01 10.66 -2.72
N ILE A 599 -27.77 9.56 -2.71
CA ILE A 599 -27.34 8.27 -3.32
C ILE A 599 -26.85 8.45 -4.76
N ASN A 600 -27.59 9.21 -5.58
CA ASN A 600 -27.21 9.46 -6.97
C ASN A 600 -25.88 10.22 -7.08
N GLU A 601 -25.67 11.20 -6.21
CA GLU A 601 -24.44 12.00 -6.20
C GLU A 601 -23.24 11.16 -5.77
N ALA A 602 -23.37 10.37 -4.70
CA ALA A 602 -22.33 9.44 -4.26
C ALA A 602 -21.98 8.43 -5.36
N PHE A 603 -22.99 7.93 -6.08
CA PHE A 603 -22.79 6.99 -7.17
C PHE A 603 -22.10 7.62 -8.39
N GLU A 604 -22.44 8.85 -8.78
CA GLU A 604 -21.73 9.53 -9.88
C GLU A 604 -20.25 9.78 -9.54
N ILE A 605 -19.94 10.09 -8.28
CA ILE A 605 -18.55 10.22 -7.82
C ILE A 605 -17.80 8.89 -7.98
N ILE A 606 -18.39 7.79 -7.54
CA ILE A 606 -17.79 6.46 -7.66
C ILE A 606 -17.63 6.04 -9.12
N ARG A 607 -18.65 6.30 -9.96
CA ARG A 607 -18.58 6.02 -11.40
C ARG A 607 -17.49 6.86 -12.06
N LYS A 608 -17.33 8.13 -11.67
CA LYS A 608 -16.23 8.99 -12.14
C LYS A 608 -14.87 8.39 -11.77
N ILE A 609 -14.66 8.00 -10.50
CA ILE A 609 -13.41 7.38 -10.05
C ILE A 609 -13.07 6.11 -10.86
N ASN A 610 -14.04 5.21 -11.05
CA ASN A 610 -13.81 3.99 -11.84
C ASN A 610 -13.57 4.29 -13.33
N ARG A 611 -14.25 5.30 -13.88
CA ARG A 611 -14.02 5.76 -15.26
C ARG A 611 -12.63 6.35 -15.42
N ASP A 612 -12.22 7.22 -14.51
CA ASP A 612 -10.90 7.86 -14.51
C ASP A 612 -9.80 6.79 -14.39
N ALA A 613 -10.03 5.73 -13.60
CA ALA A 613 -9.13 4.59 -13.56
C ALA A 613 -8.94 3.91 -14.93
N ASN A 614 -9.96 3.82 -15.78
CA ASN A 614 -9.77 3.30 -17.15
C ASN A 614 -8.87 4.22 -18.00
N TYR A 615 -8.92 5.54 -17.80
CA TYR A 615 -8.07 6.49 -18.53
C TYR A 615 -6.62 6.48 -18.07
N TYR A 616 -6.41 6.32 -16.76
CA TYR A 616 -5.09 6.35 -16.11
C TYR A 616 -4.47 4.96 -15.90
N THR A 617 -5.08 3.92 -16.47
CA THR A 617 -4.47 2.59 -16.52
C THR A 617 -3.24 2.62 -17.43
N PHE A 618 -2.09 2.16 -16.95
CA PHE A 618 -0.84 2.12 -17.70
C PHE A 618 -0.90 1.07 -18.82
N ASN A 619 -0.57 1.47 -20.05
CA ASN A 619 -0.67 0.58 -21.21
C ASN A 619 0.51 0.76 -22.14
N ASN A 620 1.14 -0.33 -22.57
CA ASN A 620 2.28 -0.30 -23.51
C ASN A 620 1.90 0.12 -24.95
N ASP A 621 0.76 0.78 -25.14
CA ASP A 621 0.13 1.07 -26.42
C ASP A 621 0.77 2.26 -27.16
N SER A 622 2.07 2.13 -27.42
CA SER A 622 2.68 2.71 -28.64
C SER A 622 2.20 2.02 -29.94
N LEU A 623 1.15 1.18 -29.86
CA LEU A 623 0.39 0.67 -31.01
C LEU A 623 -0.99 1.35 -31.21
N TYR A 624 -1.48 2.17 -30.28
CA TYR A 624 -2.75 2.93 -30.45
C TYR A 624 -2.56 4.45 -30.59
N ALA A 625 -1.37 4.98 -30.30
CA ALA A 625 -1.08 6.42 -30.39
C ALA A 625 -1.00 7.00 -31.82
N ALA A 626 -1.26 6.20 -32.86
CA ALA A 626 -1.40 6.70 -34.23
C ALA A 626 -2.83 7.15 -34.58
N ASN A 627 -3.83 6.96 -33.71
CA ASN A 627 -5.23 7.36 -33.97
C ASN A 627 -6.04 7.66 -32.68
N LYS A 628 -5.57 8.57 -31.83
CA LYS A 628 -6.43 9.28 -30.86
C LYS A 628 -6.08 10.75 -30.79
#